data_AF-A0A512PAD8-F1
#
_entry.id   AF-A0A512PAD8-F1
#
_cell.length_a   1.000
_cell.length_b   1.000
_cell.length_c   1.000
_cell.angle_alpha   90.00
_cell.angle_beta   90.00
_cell.angle_gamma   90.00
#
_symmetry.space_group_name_H-M   'P 1'
#
loop_
_entity.id
_entity.type
_entity.pdbx_description
1 polymer ?
#
loop_
_entity_poly.entity_id
_entity_poly.type
_entity_poly.pdbx_seq_one_letter_code
_entity_poly.pdbx_strand_id
1 'polypeptide(L)'
;MARLAAVLDPGTVVELEPEDDPGFPSSSIAGPAVDASATRPADEIEAEANPDPAVEVIDPVVGSALDGWRTLARSLRPRATKGQLLAGLLCAVLGFALAVQVRQTATVNLSTLRQEDLLRILDEATTRGDDLASEVSALEHERNQLLSDGDTRQAARDAARRTAIAQGILTGRLPAQGPGVTVTITDPDGTVKPATLLNFMEELRNAGAEAIELNDLRVTASSAFTGDPGSVVLDGIIISPPYRWTVIGDPDTIAPALEIPGGAVATVRGNGGAATVDQQDLVTIDALRTTPEPSYATPVPPTTG
;
A
#
# COMPACT_ATOMS: atom_id res chain seq x y z
N MET A 1 21.46 -16.98 16.77
CA MET A 1 20.27 -16.57 16.01
C MET A 1 20.65 -15.82 14.75
N ALA A 2 20.72 -16.58 13.65
CA ALA A 2 20.90 -16.12 12.28
C ALA A 2 19.80 -15.13 11.88
N ARG A 3 20.17 -14.07 11.19
CA ARG A 3 19.29 -13.03 10.64
C ARG A 3 19.30 -13.10 9.12
N LEU A 4 18.24 -12.63 8.48
CA LEU A 4 18.20 -12.51 7.03
C LEU A 4 19.30 -11.56 6.54
N ALA A 5 20.05 -11.96 5.50
CA ALA A 5 21.00 -11.05 4.86
C ALA A 5 20.22 -9.95 4.11
N ALA A 6 20.55 -8.69 4.37
CA ALA A 6 19.90 -7.55 3.72
C ALA A 6 20.36 -7.42 2.26
N VAL A 7 19.74 -8.17 1.34
CA VAL A 7 19.79 -7.87 -0.10
C VAL A 7 18.74 -6.80 -0.41
N LEU A 8 19.03 -5.59 0.04
CA LEU A 8 18.40 -4.36 -0.45
C LEU A 8 19.57 -3.40 -0.70
N ASP A 9 20.15 -3.45 -1.91
CA ASP A 9 21.02 -2.41 -2.43
C ASP A 9 20.14 -1.32 -3.07
N PRO A 10 20.01 -0.11 -2.49
CA PRO A 10 19.33 1.00 -3.13
C PRO A 10 20.38 1.79 -3.92
N GLY A 11 20.81 1.30 -5.09
CA GLY A 11 21.87 2.02 -5.79
C GLY A 11 22.28 1.59 -7.20
N THR A 12 21.85 0.44 -7.73
CA THR A 12 22.29 0.03 -9.07
C THR A 12 21.38 0.63 -10.15
N VAL A 13 21.82 1.76 -10.71
CA VAL A 13 21.32 2.26 -12.00
C VAL A 13 21.86 1.31 -13.06
N VAL A 14 21.02 0.40 -13.57
CA VAL A 14 21.33 -0.38 -14.76
C VAL A 14 20.97 0.49 -15.96
N GLU A 15 22.00 1.07 -16.58
CA GLU A 15 21.90 1.70 -17.89
C GLU A 15 21.69 0.59 -18.93
N LEU A 16 20.53 0.59 -19.58
CA LEU A 16 20.17 -0.38 -20.61
C LEU A 16 20.63 0.16 -21.98
N GLU A 17 21.66 -0.46 -22.56
CA GLU A 17 21.93 -0.35 -24.01
C GLU A 17 20.84 -1.10 -24.80
N PRO A 18 20.41 -0.61 -25.97
CA PRO A 18 19.34 -1.24 -26.75
C PRO A 18 19.91 -2.31 -27.69
N GLU A 19 19.45 -3.56 -27.55
CA GLU A 19 19.62 -4.61 -28.56
C GLU A 19 18.37 -4.80 -29.43
N ASP A 20 18.65 -5.23 -30.66
CA ASP A 20 17.84 -5.33 -31.88
C ASP A 20 16.46 -6.00 -31.77
N ASP A 21 15.51 -5.43 -32.51
CA ASP A 21 14.12 -5.90 -32.71
C ASP A 21 14.00 -6.77 -33.98
N PRO A 22 13.52 -8.03 -33.90
CA PRO A 22 13.04 -8.76 -35.07
C PRO A 22 11.52 -8.59 -35.23
N GLY A 23 11.18 -7.90 -36.31
CA GLY A 23 9.85 -7.49 -36.78
C GLY A 23 8.68 -8.49 -36.70
N PHE A 24 7.50 -7.90 -36.50
CA PHE A 24 6.20 -8.48 -36.84
C PHE A 24 5.55 -7.73 -38.02
N PRO A 25 4.88 -8.44 -38.95
CA PRO A 25 4.38 -7.86 -40.19
C PRO A 25 3.12 -7.02 -40.03
N SER A 26 3.06 -5.96 -40.86
CA SER A 26 1.99 -4.99 -40.96
C SER A 26 0.69 -5.56 -41.52
N SER A 27 -0.44 -5.01 -41.07
CA SER A 27 -1.65 -4.93 -41.88
C SER A 27 -2.35 -3.57 -41.68
N SER A 28 -2.26 -2.81 -42.77
CA SER A 28 -2.93 -1.58 -43.17
C SER A 28 -4.42 -1.51 -42.85
N ILE A 29 -4.87 -0.34 -42.34
CA ILE A 29 -6.02 0.39 -42.91
C ILE A 29 -5.70 1.88 -42.94
N ALA A 30 -5.83 2.48 -44.12
CA ALA A 30 -5.56 3.87 -44.45
C ALA A 30 -6.78 4.79 -44.24
N GLY A 31 -6.51 6.07 -43.94
CA GLY A 31 -7.43 7.20 -44.07
C GLY A 31 -6.64 8.52 -44.01
N PRO A 32 -6.96 9.55 -44.82
CA PRO A 32 -5.95 10.32 -45.54
C PRO A 32 -5.52 11.66 -44.91
N ALA A 33 -4.34 12.09 -45.35
CA ALA A 33 -3.64 13.34 -45.08
C ALA A 33 -4.27 14.57 -45.77
N VAL A 34 -3.96 15.77 -45.26
CA VAL A 34 -3.50 16.91 -46.06
C VAL A 34 -2.65 17.87 -45.21
N ASP A 35 -1.67 18.45 -45.90
CA ASP A 35 -0.38 18.99 -45.47
C ASP A 35 -0.39 20.53 -45.31
N ALA A 36 0.68 21.02 -44.70
CA ALA A 36 1.00 22.39 -44.30
C ALA A 36 1.44 23.32 -45.45
N SER A 37 1.40 24.64 -45.20
CA SER A 37 2.42 25.68 -45.53
C SER A 37 1.82 27.07 -45.26
N ALA A 38 2.33 27.88 -44.32
CA ALA A 38 3.55 28.71 -44.34
C ALA A 38 3.44 30.02 -45.15
N THR A 39 3.62 31.17 -44.47
CA THR A 39 4.53 32.30 -44.81
C THR A 39 3.96 33.70 -44.44
N ARG A 40 4.79 34.47 -43.71
CA ARG A 40 4.74 35.90 -43.33
C ARG A 40 5.72 36.67 -44.26
N PRO A 41 5.54 37.96 -44.66
CA PRO A 41 5.88 39.20 -43.90
C PRO A 41 4.85 40.34 -44.14
N ALA A 42 4.61 41.36 -43.29
CA ALA A 42 5.38 42.49 -42.71
C ALA A 42 5.67 43.68 -43.68
N ASP A 43 5.37 44.90 -43.16
CA ASP A 43 5.56 46.30 -43.67
C ASP A 43 4.54 46.86 -44.69
N GLU A 44 3.99 48.09 -44.62
CA GLU A 44 4.27 49.31 -43.84
C GLU A 44 3.03 50.28 -43.89
N ILE A 45 2.63 50.79 -42.71
CA ILE A 45 2.11 52.14 -42.31
C ILE A 45 1.27 53.00 -43.29
N GLU A 46 0.03 53.35 -42.89
CA GLU A 46 -0.38 54.76 -42.74
C GLU A 46 -1.64 54.93 -41.87
N ALA A 47 -1.58 55.92 -40.98
CA ALA A 47 -2.53 56.18 -39.91
C ALA A 47 -3.57 57.23 -40.32
N GLU A 48 -4.85 56.92 -40.11
CA GLU A 48 -5.91 57.94 -40.11
C GLU A 48 -7.05 57.55 -39.14
N ALA A 49 -7.31 58.44 -38.17
CA ALA A 49 -8.57 58.66 -37.43
C ALA A 49 -9.23 57.55 -36.57
N ASN A 50 -8.78 57.44 -35.30
CA ASN A 50 -9.52 57.70 -34.03
C ASN A 50 -11.08 57.54 -33.96
N PRO A 51 -11.72 57.05 -32.86
CA PRO A 51 -11.31 56.14 -31.76
C PRO A 51 -12.13 54.83 -31.68
N ASP A 52 -11.67 53.92 -30.82
CA ASP A 52 -12.24 52.62 -30.43
C ASP A 52 -13.76 52.60 -30.12
N PRO A 53 -14.50 51.57 -30.56
CA PRO A 53 -15.73 51.17 -29.88
C PRO A 53 -15.38 50.36 -28.63
N ALA A 54 -15.45 51.01 -27.47
CA ALA A 54 -15.45 50.35 -26.18
C ALA A 54 -16.70 49.47 -26.04
N VAL A 55 -16.46 48.18 -25.79
CA VAL A 55 -17.25 47.22 -24.99
C VAL A 55 -18.78 47.37 -25.08
N GLU A 56 -19.42 46.56 -25.93
CA GLU A 56 -20.87 46.40 -25.91
C GLU A 56 -21.27 45.49 -24.72
N VAL A 57 -21.45 46.14 -23.58
CA VAL A 57 -22.18 45.60 -22.43
C VAL A 57 -23.66 45.58 -22.83
N ILE A 58 -24.24 44.38 -22.86
CA ILE A 58 -25.67 44.19 -23.09
C ILE A 58 -26.41 44.67 -21.83
N ASP A 59 -26.91 45.90 -21.88
CA ASP A 59 -27.82 46.45 -20.86
C ASP A 59 -29.19 45.75 -20.95
N PRO A 60 -29.71 45.20 -19.83
CA PRO A 60 -31.10 44.77 -19.78
C PRO A 60 -32.02 46.00 -19.81
N VAL A 61 -32.89 46.03 -20.82
CA VAL A 61 -34.00 46.98 -21.00
C VAL A 61 -34.87 47.04 -19.73
N VAL A 62 -34.63 48.04 -18.88
CA VAL A 62 -35.55 48.44 -17.81
C VAL A 62 -36.66 49.27 -18.46
N GLY A 63 -37.66 48.59 -19.00
CA GLY A 63 -38.94 49.18 -19.36
C GLY A 63 -39.66 49.66 -18.10
N SER A 64 -39.91 50.96 -18.04
CA SER A 64 -40.59 51.67 -16.96
C SER A 64 -42.00 51.11 -16.69
N ALA A 65 -42.11 50.24 -15.67
CA ALA A 65 -43.40 49.81 -15.10
C ALA A 65 -44.23 50.97 -14.47
N LEU A 66 -43.70 52.20 -14.49
CA LEU A 66 -44.32 53.39 -13.90
C LEU A 66 -45.22 54.18 -14.86
N ASP A 67 -45.27 53.85 -16.16
CA ASP A 67 -46.15 54.54 -17.13
C ASP A 67 -47.52 53.86 -17.31
N GLY A 68 -47.64 52.55 -17.01
CA GLY A 68 -48.93 51.83 -17.04
C GLY A 68 -49.90 52.25 -15.93
N TRP A 69 -49.40 52.67 -14.78
CA TRP A 69 -50.23 53.10 -13.65
C TRP A 69 -50.81 54.51 -13.84
N ARG A 70 -50.15 55.36 -14.65
CA ARG A 70 -50.58 56.75 -14.91
C ARG A 70 -51.71 56.82 -15.94
N THR A 71 -51.85 55.84 -16.82
CA THR A 71 -52.99 55.71 -17.74
C THR A 71 -54.22 55.12 -17.04
N LEU A 72 -54.04 54.17 -16.12
CA LEU A 72 -55.14 53.60 -15.31
C LEU A 72 -55.73 54.59 -14.31
N ALA A 73 -54.89 55.46 -13.71
CA ALA A 73 -55.35 56.48 -12.77
C ALA A 73 -56.25 57.55 -13.41
N ARG A 74 -56.15 57.79 -14.73
CA ARG A 74 -57.00 58.77 -15.44
C ARG A 74 -58.38 58.23 -15.80
N SER A 75 -58.58 56.91 -15.87
CA SER A 75 -59.90 56.30 -16.10
C SER A 75 -60.77 56.20 -14.85
N LEU A 76 -60.20 56.43 -13.64
CA LEU A 76 -60.94 56.45 -12.38
C LEU A 76 -61.51 57.82 -11.98
N ARG A 77 -61.64 58.78 -12.91
CA ARG A 77 -62.30 60.06 -12.61
C ARG A 77 -63.77 59.82 -12.23
N PRO A 78 -64.22 60.20 -11.02
CA PRO A 78 -65.58 59.94 -10.57
C PRO A 78 -66.55 60.79 -11.38
N ARG A 79 -67.51 60.16 -12.06
CA ARG A 79 -68.67 60.81 -12.66
C ARG A 79 -69.89 60.24 -11.98
N ALA A 80 -70.39 60.95 -10.97
CA ALA A 80 -71.52 60.56 -10.13
C ALA A 80 -72.72 60.09 -10.96
N THR A 81 -72.76 58.78 -11.21
CA THR A 81 -73.81 58.05 -11.92
C THR A 81 -74.27 56.93 -11.00
N LYS A 82 -75.56 56.56 -11.08
CA LYS A 82 -76.21 55.63 -10.14
C LYS A 82 -75.48 54.27 -10.04
N GLY A 83 -74.80 53.83 -11.11
CA GLY A 83 -73.97 52.62 -11.11
C GLY A 83 -72.69 52.72 -10.27
N GLN A 84 -72.08 53.90 -10.18
CA GLN A 84 -70.88 54.13 -9.36
C GLN A 84 -71.20 54.14 -7.86
N LEU A 85 -72.42 54.56 -7.48
CA LEU A 85 -72.90 54.44 -6.10
C LEU A 85 -73.12 52.98 -5.69
N LEU A 86 -73.65 52.15 -6.60
CA LEU A 86 -73.89 50.73 -6.33
C LEU A 86 -72.57 49.95 -6.25
N ALA A 87 -71.61 50.26 -7.13
CA ALA A 87 -70.25 49.72 -7.07
C ALA A 87 -69.50 50.16 -5.80
N GLY A 88 -69.62 51.44 -5.41
CA GLY A 88 -69.05 51.95 -4.16
C GLY A 88 -69.63 51.28 -2.92
N LEU A 89 -70.95 51.05 -2.90
CA LEU A 89 -71.63 50.32 -1.84
C LEU A 89 -71.14 48.86 -1.76
N LEU A 90 -71.05 48.16 -2.90
CA LEU A 90 -70.55 46.78 -2.95
C LEU A 90 -69.09 46.68 -2.48
N CYS A 91 -68.21 47.60 -2.91
CA CYS A 91 -66.84 47.68 -2.42
C CYS A 91 -66.77 48.00 -0.93
N ALA A 92 -67.64 48.87 -0.42
CA ALA A 92 -67.70 49.19 1.02
C ALA A 92 -68.14 47.97 1.84
N VAL A 93 -69.14 47.21 1.37
CA VAL A 93 -69.60 45.98 2.03
C VAL A 93 -68.51 44.89 1.97
N LEU A 94 -67.84 44.72 0.82
CA LEU A 94 -66.76 43.75 0.68
C LEU A 94 -65.53 44.14 1.53
N GLY A 95 -65.17 45.42 1.53
CA GLY A 95 -64.10 45.95 2.37
C GLY A 95 -64.42 45.84 3.86
N PHE A 96 -65.67 46.08 4.25
CA PHE A 96 -66.15 45.86 5.61
C PHE A 96 -66.14 44.38 5.98
N ALA A 97 -66.57 43.49 5.09
CA ALA A 97 -66.53 42.05 5.30
C ALA A 97 -65.09 41.55 5.47
N LEU A 98 -64.15 41.99 4.62
CA LEU A 98 -62.73 41.69 4.76
C LEU A 98 -62.14 42.28 6.05
N ALA A 99 -62.50 43.51 6.42
CA ALA A 99 -62.05 44.12 7.68
C ALA A 99 -62.59 43.35 8.89
N VAL A 100 -63.84 42.88 8.85
CA VAL A 100 -64.44 42.03 9.87
C VAL A 100 -63.78 40.67 9.88
N GLN A 101 -63.51 40.06 8.72
CA GLN A 101 -62.84 38.77 8.60
C GLN A 101 -61.41 38.85 9.13
N VAL A 102 -60.66 39.92 8.83
CA VAL A 102 -59.33 40.18 9.40
C VAL A 102 -59.40 40.47 10.89
N ARG A 103 -60.40 41.23 11.37
CA ARG A 103 -60.58 41.52 12.79
C ARG A 103 -61.05 40.28 13.57
N GLN A 104 -61.80 39.38 12.93
CA GLN A 104 -62.21 38.08 13.46
C GLN A 104 -61.03 37.10 13.47
N THR A 105 -60.21 37.04 12.42
CA THR A 105 -58.94 36.27 12.39
C THR A 105 -57.94 36.81 13.42
N ALA A 106 -57.91 38.12 13.67
CA ALA A 106 -57.10 38.73 14.73
C ALA A 106 -57.69 38.55 16.15
N THR A 107 -58.96 38.13 16.26
CA THR A 107 -59.60 37.76 17.54
C THR A 107 -59.77 36.25 17.71
N VAL A 108 -59.25 35.44 16.79
CA VAL A 108 -58.94 34.03 17.07
C VAL A 108 -57.75 34.01 18.03
N ASN A 109 -58.06 33.95 19.33
CA ASN A 109 -57.20 33.66 20.48
C ASN A 109 -55.71 33.42 20.17
N LEU A 110 -54.92 34.49 20.13
CA LEU A 110 -53.45 34.47 20.07
C LEU A 110 -52.80 34.31 21.48
N SER A 111 -53.53 33.72 22.42
CA SER A 111 -53.13 33.57 23.84
C SER A 111 -52.61 32.19 24.22
N THR A 112 -52.57 31.22 23.29
CA THR A 112 -52.06 29.85 23.53
C THR A 112 -50.96 29.37 22.56
N LEU A 113 -50.60 30.15 21.52
CA LEU A 113 -49.58 29.80 20.52
C LEU A 113 -48.15 30.26 20.87
N ARG A 114 -47.72 30.20 22.15
CA ARG A 114 -46.34 30.60 22.53
C ARG A 114 -45.60 29.64 23.44
N GLN A 115 -46.28 28.71 24.10
CA GLN A 115 -45.62 27.70 24.94
C GLN A 115 -45.58 26.33 24.26
N GLU A 116 -46.65 25.92 23.58
CA GLU A 116 -46.78 24.58 23.00
C GLU A 116 -45.83 24.34 21.82
N ASP A 117 -45.67 25.31 20.91
CA ASP A 117 -44.75 25.20 19.77
C ASP A 117 -43.27 25.30 20.18
N LEU A 118 -42.95 26.09 21.21
CA LEU A 118 -41.58 26.16 21.73
C LEU A 118 -41.20 24.85 22.43
N LEU A 119 -42.13 24.23 23.17
CA LEU A 119 -41.92 22.92 23.75
C LEU A 119 -41.75 21.85 22.66
N ARG A 120 -42.56 21.86 21.61
CA ARG A 120 -42.41 20.94 20.48
C ARG A 120 -41.07 21.09 19.75
N ILE A 121 -40.64 22.32 19.47
CA ILE A 121 -39.34 22.57 18.83
C ILE A 121 -38.20 22.17 19.75
N LEU A 122 -38.31 22.44 21.05
CA LEU A 122 -37.34 22.00 22.04
C LEU A 122 -37.26 20.48 22.12
N ASP A 123 -38.39 19.78 22.16
CA ASP A 123 -38.44 18.32 22.19
C ASP A 123 -37.87 17.72 20.90
N GLU A 124 -38.17 18.30 19.74
CA GLU A 124 -37.63 17.86 18.45
C GLU A 124 -36.11 18.14 18.36
N ALA A 125 -35.65 19.30 18.84
CA ALA A 125 -34.23 19.62 18.90
C ALA A 125 -33.48 18.75 19.92
N THR A 126 -34.10 18.43 21.05
CA THR A 126 -33.56 17.54 22.09
C THR A 126 -33.47 16.13 21.56
N THR A 127 -34.53 15.62 20.93
CA THR A 127 -34.56 14.29 20.30
C THR A 127 -33.49 14.18 19.22
N ARG A 128 -33.38 15.17 18.32
CA ARG A 128 -32.30 15.21 17.32
C ARG A 128 -30.92 15.29 17.96
N GLY A 129 -30.77 16.02 19.06
CA GLY A 129 -29.54 16.08 19.83
C GLY A 129 -29.14 14.73 20.41
N ASP A 130 -30.10 14.01 20.99
CA ASP A 130 -29.90 12.67 21.55
C ASP A 130 -29.60 11.63 20.46
N ASP A 131 -30.29 11.72 19.31
CA ASP A 131 -30.04 10.88 18.14
C ASP A 131 -28.62 11.10 17.59
N LEU A 132 -28.22 12.36 17.40
CA LEU A 132 -26.88 12.71 16.93
C LEU A 132 -25.80 12.30 17.93
N ALA A 133 -26.04 12.46 19.24
CA ALA A 133 -25.12 12.01 20.27
C ALA A 133 -24.94 10.48 20.25
N SER A 134 -26.03 9.74 20.02
CA SER A 134 -26.00 8.28 19.85
C SER A 134 -25.24 7.86 18.59
N GLU A 135 -25.45 8.56 17.48
CA GLU A 135 -24.74 8.32 16.22
C GLU A 135 -23.23 8.60 16.34
N VAL A 136 -22.85 9.70 16.99
CA VAL A 136 -21.44 10.00 17.29
C VAL A 136 -20.82 8.89 18.13
N SER A 137 -21.51 8.44 19.19
CA SER A 137 -21.01 7.34 20.03
C SER A 137 -20.84 6.04 19.24
N ALA A 138 -21.79 5.71 18.37
CA ALA A 138 -21.72 4.52 17.51
C ALA A 138 -20.54 4.60 16.51
N LEU A 139 -20.36 5.75 15.84
CA LEU A 139 -19.27 5.97 14.91
C LEU A 139 -17.89 5.95 15.59
N GLU A 140 -17.79 6.47 16.82
CA GLU A 140 -16.57 6.38 17.62
C GLU A 140 -16.23 4.93 17.97
N HIS A 141 -17.23 4.13 18.35
CA HIS A 141 -17.04 2.69 18.60
C HIS A 141 -16.60 1.95 17.34
N GLU A 142 -17.27 2.17 16.20
CA GLU A 142 -16.91 1.56 14.93
C GLU A 142 -15.48 1.94 14.51
N ARG A 143 -15.12 3.23 14.61
CA ARG A 143 -13.77 3.70 14.32
C ARG A 143 -12.74 3.01 15.21
N ASN A 144 -13.00 2.92 16.52
CA ASN A 144 -12.08 2.28 17.46
C ASN A 144 -11.94 0.77 17.18
N GLN A 145 -13.02 0.10 16.79
CA GLN A 145 -13.00 -1.31 16.38
C GLN A 145 -12.18 -1.50 15.11
N LEU A 146 -12.42 -0.68 14.07
CA LEU A 146 -11.67 -0.75 12.81
C LEU A 146 -10.17 -0.50 13.00
N LEU A 147 -9.79 0.44 13.87
CA LEU A 147 -8.39 0.67 14.23
C LEU A 147 -7.78 -0.55 14.93
N SER A 148 -8.49 -1.11 15.91
CA SER A 148 -8.03 -2.30 16.66
C SER A 148 -7.87 -3.54 15.76
N ASP A 149 -8.82 -3.75 14.84
CA ASP A 149 -8.76 -4.83 13.84
C ASP A 149 -7.64 -4.59 12.82
N GLY A 150 -7.38 -3.33 12.48
CA GLY A 150 -6.24 -2.92 11.65
C GLY A 150 -4.91 -3.32 12.28
N ASP A 151 -4.69 -2.92 13.53
CA ASP A 151 -3.47 -3.23 14.29
C ASP A 151 -3.28 -4.74 14.45
N THR A 152 -4.36 -5.47 14.77
CA THR A 152 -4.34 -6.93 14.92
C THR A 152 -3.94 -7.63 13.61
N ARG A 153 -4.51 -7.21 12.48
CA ARG A 153 -4.17 -7.77 11.16
C ARG A 153 -2.72 -7.47 10.79
N GLN A 154 -2.21 -6.27 11.10
CA GLN A 154 -0.82 -5.93 10.83
C GLN A 154 0.14 -6.79 11.67
N ALA A 155 -0.12 -6.92 12.98
CA ALA A 155 0.67 -7.77 13.86
C ALA A 155 0.68 -9.24 13.39
N ALA A 156 -0.46 -9.76 12.94
CA ALA A 156 -0.57 -11.11 12.38
C ALA A 156 0.27 -11.29 11.11
N ARG A 157 0.24 -10.31 10.19
CA ARG A 157 1.08 -10.34 8.97
C ARG A 157 2.56 -10.28 9.29
N ASP A 158 2.97 -9.45 10.26
CA ASP A 158 4.37 -9.34 10.67
C ASP A 158 4.87 -10.61 11.37
N ALA A 159 4.01 -11.26 12.16
CA ALA A 159 4.29 -12.57 12.72
C ALA A 159 4.45 -13.63 11.62
N ALA A 160 3.52 -13.68 10.66
CA ALA A 160 3.59 -14.61 9.53
C ALA A 160 4.85 -14.39 8.69
N ARG A 161 5.23 -13.14 8.42
CA ARG A 161 6.47 -12.80 7.70
C ARG A 161 7.71 -13.27 8.45
N ARG A 162 7.79 -13.03 9.77
CA ARG A 162 8.90 -13.51 10.60
C ARG A 162 9.02 -15.02 10.58
N THR A 163 7.89 -15.73 10.71
CA THR A 163 7.84 -17.19 10.63
C THR A 163 8.30 -17.68 9.25
N ALA A 164 7.84 -17.06 8.17
CA ALA A 164 8.24 -17.40 6.81
C ALA A 164 9.76 -17.21 6.60
N ILE A 165 10.34 -16.13 7.13
CA ILE A 165 11.79 -15.89 7.08
C ILE A 165 12.53 -16.98 7.87
N ALA A 166 12.11 -17.25 9.11
CA ALA A 166 12.75 -18.27 9.95
C ALA A 166 12.70 -19.66 9.29
N GLN A 167 11.55 -20.04 8.71
CA GLN A 167 11.40 -21.28 7.95
C GLN A 167 12.25 -21.28 6.67
N GLY A 168 12.33 -20.15 5.96
CA GLY A 168 13.17 -19.99 4.79
C GLY A 168 14.66 -20.20 5.10
N ILE A 169 15.16 -19.65 6.21
CA ILE A 169 16.54 -19.85 6.67
C ILE A 169 16.76 -21.33 7.08
N LEU A 170 15.83 -21.90 7.86
CA LEU A 170 15.92 -23.29 8.33
C LEU A 170 15.96 -24.31 7.18
N THR A 171 15.18 -24.05 6.13
CA THR A 171 15.13 -24.90 4.94
C THR A 171 16.24 -24.59 3.92
N GLY A 172 17.07 -23.58 4.19
CA GLY A 172 18.14 -23.14 3.30
C GLY A 172 17.66 -22.40 2.05
N ARG A 173 16.40 -21.95 2.00
CA ARG A 173 15.82 -21.18 0.88
C ARG A 173 16.14 -19.69 0.93
N LEU A 174 16.57 -19.18 2.07
CA LEU A 174 16.95 -17.78 2.26
C LEU A 174 18.40 -17.67 2.74
N PRO A 175 19.10 -16.60 2.34
CA PRO A 175 20.43 -16.30 2.84
C PRO A 175 20.34 -15.92 4.32
N ALA A 176 21.47 -16.06 5.02
CA ALA A 176 21.53 -15.78 6.44
C ALA A 176 22.87 -15.15 6.83
N GLN A 177 22.85 -14.33 7.87
CA GLN A 177 24.04 -13.74 8.48
C GLN A 177 23.97 -13.80 10.00
N GLY A 178 25.11 -13.92 10.66
CA GLY A 178 25.19 -13.93 12.12
C GLY A 178 26.61 -14.23 12.58
N PRO A 179 26.86 -14.23 13.91
CA PRO A 179 28.14 -14.70 14.43
C PRO A 179 28.35 -16.17 14.05
N GLY A 180 29.62 -16.59 14.02
CA GLY A 180 29.91 -17.93 13.57
C GLY A 180 31.38 -18.23 13.40
N VAL A 181 31.66 -19.32 12.69
CA VAL A 181 33.02 -19.78 12.43
C VAL A 181 33.21 -20.09 10.95
N THR A 182 34.42 -19.83 10.46
CA THR A 182 34.91 -20.38 9.20
C THR A 182 35.90 -21.48 9.49
N VAL A 183 35.66 -22.69 9.00
CA VAL A 183 36.61 -23.80 9.09
C VAL A 183 37.16 -24.09 7.71
N THR A 184 38.48 -24.19 7.59
CA THR A 184 39.13 -24.64 6.35
C THR A 184 39.79 -25.98 6.61
N ILE A 185 39.40 -27.01 5.84
CA ILE A 185 40.03 -28.33 5.86
C ILE A 185 40.85 -28.52 4.58
N THR A 186 42.16 -28.69 4.71
CA THR A 186 43.04 -29.09 3.62
C THR A 186 43.22 -30.60 3.59
N ASP A 187 43.42 -31.16 2.40
CA ASP A 187 43.60 -32.60 2.17
C ASP A 187 44.59 -32.80 1.01
N PRO A 188 45.90 -32.60 1.24
CA PRO A 188 46.90 -32.62 0.18
C PRO A 188 47.06 -34.01 -0.46
N ASP A 189 46.80 -35.07 0.31
CA ASP A 189 46.94 -36.47 -0.12
C ASP A 189 45.62 -37.07 -0.63
N GLY A 190 44.51 -36.32 -0.59
CA GLY A 190 43.20 -36.77 -1.08
C GLY A 190 42.60 -37.92 -0.25
N THR A 191 42.91 -37.99 1.05
CA THR A 191 42.52 -39.12 1.91
C THR A 191 41.24 -38.87 2.71
N VAL A 192 40.75 -37.63 2.75
CA VAL A 192 39.53 -37.28 3.47
C VAL A 192 38.33 -37.94 2.79
N LYS A 193 37.60 -38.73 3.57
CA LYS A 193 36.46 -39.53 3.08
C LYS A 193 35.15 -38.74 3.21
N PRO A 194 34.11 -39.10 2.44
CA PRO A 194 32.77 -38.54 2.62
C PRO A 194 32.26 -38.67 4.08
N ALA A 195 32.53 -39.81 4.72
CA ALA A 195 32.17 -40.05 6.12
C ALA A 195 32.86 -39.09 7.09
N THR A 196 34.08 -38.64 6.79
CA THR A 196 34.80 -37.65 7.62
C THR A 196 34.08 -36.30 7.58
N LEU A 197 33.63 -35.86 6.40
CA LEU A 197 32.88 -34.59 6.26
C LEU A 197 31.46 -34.68 6.83
N LEU A 198 30.80 -35.84 6.70
CA LEU A 198 29.53 -36.12 7.37
C LEU A 198 29.66 -35.97 8.89
N ASN A 199 30.63 -36.66 9.50
CA ASN A 199 30.86 -36.55 10.94
C ASN A 199 31.19 -35.11 11.34
N PHE A 200 31.98 -34.38 10.53
CA PHE A 200 32.27 -32.97 10.78
C PHE A 200 30.99 -32.10 10.79
N MET A 201 30.09 -32.31 9.83
CA MET A 201 28.77 -31.66 9.81
C MET A 201 27.94 -32.01 11.04
N GLU A 202 27.96 -33.26 11.49
CA GLU A 202 27.24 -33.70 12.69
C GLU A 202 27.78 -33.03 13.94
N GLU A 203 29.11 -32.91 14.08
CA GLU A 203 29.72 -32.20 15.21
C GLU A 203 29.37 -30.70 15.21
N LEU A 204 29.34 -30.05 14.04
CA LEU A 204 28.86 -28.67 13.92
C LEU A 204 27.41 -28.54 14.42
N ARG A 205 26.53 -29.47 14.05
CA ARG A 205 25.13 -29.49 14.50
C ARG A 205 25.02 -29.72 15.99
N ASN A 206 25.79 -30.65 16.53
CA ASN A 206 25.85 -30.93 17.97
C ASN A 206 26.32 -29.69 18.76
N ALA A 207 27.23 -28.91 18.18
CA ALA A 207 27.75 -27.67 18.76
C ALA A 207 26.82 -26.45 18.59
N GLY A 208 25.65 -26.61 17.97
CA GLY A 208 24.66 -25.54 17.85
C GLY A 208 24.76 -24.71 16.58
N ALA A 209 25.33 -25.25 15.49
CA ALA A 209 25.25 -24.61 14.18
C ALA A 209 23.79 -24.43 13.73
N GLU A 210 23.43 -23.20 13.35
CA GLU A 210 22.09 -22.82 12.90
C GLU A 210 21.97 -22.81 11.37
N ALA A 211 23.05 -22.48 10.66
CA ALA A 211 23.15 -22.57 9.21
C ALA A 211 24.58 -22.94 8.79
N ILE A 212 24.71 -23.76 7.75
CA ILE A 212 25.98 -24.32 7.29
C ILE A 212 26.06 -24.21 5.77
N GLU A 213 27.21 -23.77 5.28
CA GLU A 213 27.61 -23.81 3.88
C GLU A 213 28.96 -24.52 3.76
N LEU A 214 29.11 -25.32 2.70
CA LEU A 214 30.35 -26.01 2.37
C LEU A 214 30.68 -25.75 0.90
N ASN A 215 31.81 -25.08 0.63
CA ASN A 215 32.25 -24.74 -0.73
C ASN A 215 31.12 -24.12 -1.58
N ASP A 216 30.48 -23.07 -1.04
CA ASP A 216 29.37 -22.35 -1.68
C ASP A 216 28.08 -23.18 -1.87
N LEU A 217 27.99 -24.36 -1.23
CA LEU A 217 26.80 -25.20 -1.24
C LEU A 217 26.09 -25.17 0.11
N ARG A 218 24.79 -24.85 0.10
CA ARG A 218 23.95 -24.82 1.29
C ARG A 218 23.72 -26.23 1.83
N VAL A 219 24.17 -26.48 3.05
CA VAL A 219 23.96 -27.75 3.75
C VAL A 219 22.66 -27.68 4.55
N THR A 220 21.82 -28.70 4.38
CA THR A 220 20.49 -28.81 5.01
C THR A 220 20.30 -30.19 5.65
N ALA A 221 19.15 -30.41 6.31
CA ALA A 221 18.84 -31.69 6.94
C ALA A 221 18.87 -32.89 5.97
N SER A 222 18.53 -32.66 4.69
CA SER A 222 18.54 -33.70 3.65
C SER A 222 19.87 -33.83 2.91
N SER A 223 20.89 -33.05 3.29
CA SER A 223 22.16 -33.06 2.56
C SER A 223 22.91 -34.37 2.78
N ALA A 224 23.52 -34.89 1.72
CA ALA A 224 24.18 -36.18 1.70
C ALA A 224 25.61 -36.09 1.15
N PHE A 225 26.51 -36.78 1.83
CA PHE A 225 27.89 -36.99 1.40
C PHE A 225 28.06 -38.38 0.79
N THR A 226 28.56 -38.45 -0.43
CA THR A 226 28.83 -39.70 -1.18
C THR A 226 30.17 -39.60 -1.91
N GLY A 227 30.49 -40.57 -2.77
CA GLY A 227 31.75 -40.61 -3.53
C GLY A 227 32.86 -41.35 -2.79
N ASP A 228 34.09 -40.98 -3.11
CA ASP A 228 35.32 -41.64 -2.69
C ASP A 228 36.30 -40.64 -2.07
N PRO A 229 37.35 -41.10 -1.34
CA PRO A 229 38.40 -40.21 -0.85
C PRO A 229 39.01 -39.38 -2.00
N GLY A 230 39.16 -38.07 -1.80
CA GLY A 230 39.66 -37.14 -2.82
C GLY A 230 38.66 -36.76 -3.93
N SER A 231 37.48 -37.39 -3.96
CA SER A 231 36.37 -37.06 -4.87
C SER A 231 35.04 -37.17 -4.13
N VAL A 232 34.89 -36.31 -3.12
CA VAL A 232 33.67 -36.27 -2.30
C VAL A 232 32.56 -35.57 -3.07
N VAL A 233 31.35 -36.08 -2.93
CA VAL A 233 30.14 -35.52 -3.57
C VAL A 233 29.17 -35.06 -2.49
N LEU A 234 28.76 -33.79 -2.55
CA LEU A 234 27.71 -33.20 -1.72
C LEU A 234 26.46 -32.96 -2.58
N ASP A 235 25.36 -33.61 -2.25
CA ASP A 235 24.06 -33.44 -2.93
C ASP A 235 24.14 -33.61 -4.47
N GLY A 236 25.02 -34.50 -4.94
CA GLY A 236 25.25 -34.77 -6.35
C GLY A 236 26.32 -33.89 -7.02
N ILE A 237 26.89 -32.92 -6.30
CA ILE A 237 27.93 -32.02 -6.79
C ILE A 237 29.29 -32.47 -6.23
N ILE A 238 30.28 -32.70 -7.11
CA ILE A 238 31.64 -33.03 -6.69
C ILE A 238 32.26 -31.78 -6.05
N ILE A 239 32.80 -31.95 -4.84
CA ILE A 239 33.55 -30.92 -4.10
C ILE A 239 34.99 -31.38 -3.92
N SER A 240 35.91 -30.41 -3.85
CA SER A 240 37.35 -30.68 -3.71
C SER A 240 37.96 -29.85 -2.59
N PRO A 241 39.06 -30.31 -1.98
CA PRO A 241 39.76 -29.55 -0.97
C PRO A 241 40.36 -28.25 -1.58
N PRO A 242 40.50 -27.17 -0.80
CA PRO A 242 40.15 -27.10 0.62
C PRO A 242 38.63 -27.05 0.84
N TYR A 243 38.15 -27.85 1.80
CA TYR A 243 36.75 -27.85 2.22
C TYR A 243 36.53 -26.68 3.18
N ARG A 244 35.88 -25.63 2.69
CA ARG A 244 35.57 -24.41 3.46
C ARG A 244 34.16 -24.52 4.01
N TRP A 245 34.07 -24.64 5.32
CA TRP A 245 32.82 -24.59 6.07
C TRP A 245 32.59 -23.16 6.54
N THR A 246 31.47 -22.59 6.14
CA THR A 246 30.99 -21.30 6.62
C THR A 246 29.78 -21.60 7.50
N VAL A 247 29.86 -21.28 8.79
CA VAL A 247 28.89 -21.73 9.79
C VAL A 247 28.40 -20.57 10.62
N ILE A 248 27.08 -20.42 10.72
CA ILE A 248 26.44 -19.45 11.63
C ILE A 248 26.02 -20.18 12.91
N GLY A 249 26.39 -19.62 14.05
CA GLY A 249 26.10 -20.14 15.39
C GLY A 249 26.92 -19.41 16.44
N ASP A 250 26.88 -19.85 17.70
CA ASP A 250 27.70 -19.23 18.75
C ASP A 250 29.19 -19.63 18.59
N PRO A 251 30.10 -18.72 18.20
CA PRO A 251 31.50 -19.05 17.97
C PRO A 251 32.22 -19.53 19.24
N ASP A 252 31.84 -18.98 20.40
CA ASP A 252 32.40 -19.34 21.71
C ASP A 252 31.98 -20.76 22.15
N THR A 253 30.91 -21.30 21.55
CA THR A 253 30.48 -22.69 21.76
C THR A 253 31.03 -23.61 20.68
N ILE A 254 30.95 -23.21 19.41
CA ILE A 254 31.30 -24.08 18.26
C ILE A 254 32.79 -24.34 18.19
N ALA A 255 33.62 -23.30 18.24
CA ALA A 255 35.07 -23.46 18.07
C ALA A 255 35.69 -24.42 19.10
N PRO A 256 35.47 -24.25 20.43
CA PRO A 256 36.03 -25.19 21.40
C PRO A 256 35.44 -26.59 21.27
N ALA A 257 34.16 -26.74 20.89
CA ALA A 257 33.54 -28.05 20.70
C ALA A 257 34.23 -28.87 19.59
N LEU A 258 34.60 -28.22 18.47
CA LEU A 258 35.31 -28.88 17.37
C LEU A 258 36.74 -29.29 17.73
N GLU A 259 37.37 -28.57 18.67
CA GLU A 259 38.74 -28.79 19.13
C GLU A 259 38.84 -29.78 20.30
N ILE A 260 37.72 -30.28 20.84
CA ILE A 260 37.70 -31.29 21.90
C ILE A 260 38.62 -32.46 21.50
N PRO A 261 39.47 -32.98 22.41
CA PRO A 261 40.30 -34.14 22.14
C PRO A 261 39.46 -35.33 21.65
N GLY A 262 39.80 -35.86 20.46
CA GLY A 262 39.03 -36.92 19.81
C GLY A 262 37.79 -36.45 19.05
N GLY A 263 37.51 -35.15 19.02
CA GLY A 263 36.41 -34.53 18.29
C GLY A 263 36.66 -34.35 16.79
N ALA A 264 35.95 -33.40 16.17
CA ALA A 264 35.90 -33.20 14.73
C ALA A 264 37.27 -32.89 14.10
N VAL A 265 38.00 -31.90 14.64
CA VAL A 265 39.31 -31.48 14.13
C VAL A 265 40.36 -32.59 14.28
N ALA A 266 40.32 -33.31 15.41
CA ALA A 266 41.21 -34.45 15.64
C ALA A 266 40.93 -35.60 14.66
N THR A 267 39.66 -35.87 14.38
CA THR A 267 39.23 -36.90 13.43
C THR A 267 39.65 -36.57 12.00
N VAL A 268 39.55 -35.31 11.58
CA VAL A 268 40.06 -34.85 10.28
C VAL A 268 41.57 -35.09 10.18
N ARG A 269 42.32 -34.73 11.22
CA ARG A 269 43.78 -34.95 11.29
C ARG A 269 44.15 -36.43 11.24
N GLY A 270 43.42 -37.28 11.96
CA GLY A 270 43.60 -38.73 11.94
C GLY A 270 43.32 -39.36 10.56
N ASN A 271 42.51 -38.69 9.73
CA ASN A 271 42.19 -39.11 8.36
C ASN A 271 43.08 -38.46 7.28
N GLY A 272 44.18 -37.81 7.67
CA GLY A 272 45.17 -37.24 6.75
C GLY A 272 44.93 -35.79 6.31
N GLY A 273 43.85 -35.16 6.78
CA GLY A 273 43.61 -33.73 6.53
C GLY A 273 44.22 -32.81 7.58
N ALA A 274 44.11 -31.50 7.38
CA ALA A 274 44.37 -30.51 8.41
C ALA A 274 43.21 -29.50 8.47
N ALA A 275 42.77 -29.13 9.66
CA ALA A 275 41.67 -28.19 9.85
C ALA A 275 42.13 -26.97 10.64
N THR A 276 41.68 -25.78 10.23
CA THR A 276 41.84 -24.52 10.95
C THR A 276 40.47 -23.89 11.19
N VAL A 277 40.21 -23.45 12.41
CA VAL A 277 38.95 -22.80 12.82
C VAL A 277 39.23 -21.32 13.07
N ASP A 278 38.41 -20.46 12.47
CA ASP A 278 38.46 -19.01 12.64
C ASP A 278 37.10 -18.52 13.14
N GLN A 279 37.08 -17.82 14.27
CA GLN A 279 35.86 -17.26 14.84
C GLN A 279 35.61 -15.86 14.27
N GLN A 280 34.36 -15.55 13.96
CA GLN A 280 33.97 -14.28 13.37
C GLN A 280 32.69 -13.75 13.99
N ASP A 281 32.67 -12.44 14.27
CA ASP A 281 31.48 -11.73 14.77
C ASP A 281 30.34 -11.71 13.75
N LEU A 282 30.67 -11.79 12.46
CA LEU A 282 29.73 -11.81 11.37
C LEU A 282 30.23 -12.72 10.24
N VAL A 283 29.42 -13.72 9.95
CA VAL A 283 29.53 -14.65 8.84
C VAL A 283 28.26 -14.49 7.99
N THR A 284 28.42 -14.55 6.67
CA THR A 284 27.32 -14.53 5.70
C THR A 284 27.28 -15.86 4.95
N ILE A 285 26.09 -16.43 4.82
CA ILE A 285 25.80 -17.60 3.99
C ILE A 285 24.79 -17.18 2.93
N ASP A 286 25.27 -17.04 1.70
CA ASP A 286 24.45 -16.68 0.54
C ASP A 286 24.01 -17.91 -0.26
N ALA A 287 24.65 -19.06 -0.06
CA ALA A 287 24.26 -20.29 -0.71
C ALA A 287 22.82 -20.70 -0.33
N LEU A 288 22.06 -21.09 -1.35
CA LEU A 288 20.66 -21.52 -1.22
C LEU A 288 20.49 -22.98 -1.63
N ARG A 289 19.53 -23.64 -0.99
CA ARG A 289 19.11 -25.00 -1.34
C ARG A 289 18.03 -24.94 -2.42
N THR A 290 18.31 -25.59 -3.54
CA THR A 290 17.28 -25.88 -4.55
C THR A 290 16.52 -27.13 -4.11
N THR A 291 15.23 -26.98 -3.80
CA THR A 291 14.34 -28.10 -3.48
C THR A 291 13.46 -28.41 -4.70
N PRO A 292 13.37 -29.68 -5.14
CA PRO A 292 12.45 -30.04 -6.21
C PRO A 292 11.00 -29.83 -5.78
N GLU A 293 10.13 -29.52 -6.74
CA GLU A 293 8.70 -29.41 -6.45
C GLU A 293 8.13 -30.77 -6.02
N PRO A 294 7.35 -30.83 -4.93
CA PRO A 294 6.76 -32.07 -4.48
C PRO A 294 5.68 -32.54 -5.48
N SER A 295 5.78 -33.78 -5.95
CA SER A 295 4.79 -34.34 -6.89
C SER A 295 3.46 -34.75 -6.23
N TYR A 296 3.47 -35.03 -4.93
CA TYR A 296 2.31 -35.58 -4.21
C TYR A 296 1.91 -34.76 -2.98
N ALA A 297 2.86 -34.08 -2.34
CA ALA A 297 2.58 -33.28 -1.15
C ALA A 297 2.12 -31.88 -1.57
N THR A 298 1.03 -31.40 -0.98
CA THR A 298 0.54 -30.03 -1.17
C THR A 298 0.51 -29.31 0.18
N PRO A 299 1.00 -28.06 0.29
CA PRO A 299 0.87 -27.27 1.51
C PRO A 299 -0.61 -27.09 1.88
N VAL A 300 -0.92 -27.24 3.17
CA VAL A 300 -2.27 -26.93 3.67
C VAL A 300 -2.48 -25.41 3.59
N PRO A 301 -3.56 -24.91 2.96
CA PRO A 301 -3.84 -23.49 2.90
C PRO A 301 -4.06 -22.92 4.32
N PRO A 302 -3.72 -21.64 4.55
CA PRO A 302 -3.95 -21.03 5.86
C PRO A 302 -5.44 -21.06 6.22
N THR A 303 -5.78 -21.51 7.42
CA THR A 303 -7.15 -21.45 7.94
C THR A 303 -7.60 -19.99 8.01
N THR A 304 -8.57 -19.62 7.19
CA THR A 304 -9.19 -18.29 7.25
C THR A 304 -10.11 -18.27 8.47
N GLY A 305 -9.68 -17.56 9.52
CA GLY A 305 -10.48 -17.27 10.71
C GLY A 305 -11.12 -15.90 10.61
#